data_AF-A0A540WQT1-F1
#
_entry.id   AF-A0A540WQT1-F1
#
_cell.length_a   1.000
_cell.length_b   1.000
_cell.length_c   1.000
_cell.angle_alpha   90.00
_cell.angle_beta   90.00
_cell.angle_gamma   90.00
#
_symmetry.space_group_name_H-M   'P 1'
#
loop_
_entity.id
_entity.type
_entity.pdbx_description
1 polymer ?
#
loop_
_entity_poly.entity_id
_entity_poly.type
_entity_poly.pdbx_seq_one_letter_code
_entity_poly.pdbx_strand_id
1 'polypeptide(L)' 'MEGPGGAVGLNPALEPVMEALHHLLAGGEVEVRVTRRGHSRLVQELRQRVEDATREVNELQRVAGCTLSTTV' A
#
# COMPACT_ATOMS: atom_id res chain seq x y z
N MET A 1 -1.13 -22.07 -14.57
CA MET A 1 -2.53 -22.52 -14.67
C MET A 1 -3.36 -21.51 -13.89
N GLU A 2 -4.07 -20.66 -14.62
CA GLU A 2 -5.07 -19.73 -14.08
C GLU A 2 -6.37 -20.51 -13.85
N GLY A 3 -6.96 -20.37 -12.66
CA GLY A 3 -8.22 -21.01 -12.30
C GLY A 3 -9.44 -20.34 -12.96
N PRO A 4 -10.62 -20.97 -12.90
CA PRO A 4 -11.80 -20.52 -13.62
C PRO A 4 -12.31 -19.18 -13.07
N GLY A 5 -12.40 -18.18 -13.95
CA GLY A 5 -13.30 -17.02 -13.92
C GLY A 5 -13.54 -16.28 -12.60
N GLY A 6 -12.93 -15.11 -12.46
CA GLY A 6 -13.63 -13.93 -11.92
C GLY A 6 -13.37 -13.52 -10.48
N ALA A 7 -12.69 -14.33 -9.67
CA ALA A 7 -12.25 -13.91 -8.34
C ALA A 7 -10.75 -13.57 -8.39
N VAL A 8 -10.42 -12.30 -8.62
CA VAL A 8 -9.07 -11.78 -8.33
C VAL A 8 -8.95 -11.66 -6.82
N GLY A 9 -8.77 -12.79 -6.16
CA GLY A 9 -8.44 -12.83 -4.74
C GLY A 9 -7.05 -12.23 -4.54
N LEU A 10 -6.88 -11.45 -3.47
CA LEU A 10 -5.55 -11.09 -3.03
C LEU A 10 -4.75 -12.37 -2.74
N ASN A 11 -3.44 -12.32 -2.97
CA ASN A 11 -2.57 -13.41 -2.55
C ASN A 11 -2.81 -13.65 -1.05
N PRO A 12 -3.13 -14.88 -0.60
CA PRO A 12 -3.43 -15.17 0.82
C PRO A 12 -2.31 -14.72 1.77
N ALA A 13 -1.06 -14.65 1.30
CA ALA A 13 0.06 -14.10 2.06
C ALA A 13 -0.10 -12.62 2.44
N LEU A 14 -1.02 -11.88 1.80
CA LEU A 14 -1.33 -10.49 2.08
C LEU A 14 -2.48 -10.32 3.07
N GLU A 15 -3.27 -11.35 3.37
CA GLU A 15 -4.39 -11.25 4.30
C GLU A 15 -3.98 -10.68 5.66
N PRO A 16 -2.88 -11.12 6.30
CA PRO A 16 -2.46 -10.55 7.59
C PRO A 16 -2.08 -9.08 7.49
N VAL A 17 -1.58 -8.64 6.34
CA VAL A 17 -1.22 -7.24 6.09
C VAL A 17 -2.48 -6.39 5.92
N MET A 18 -3.49 -6.92 5.23
CA MET A 18 -4.80 -6.25 5.09
C MET A 18 -5.52 -6.11 6.42
N GLU A 19 -5.50 -7.16 7.25
CA GLU A 19 -6.08 -7.13 8.59
C GLU A 19 -5.38 -6.08 9.48
N ALA A 20 -4.05 -6.04 9.47
CA ALA A 20 -3.29 -5.03 10.20
C ALA A 20 -3.63 -3.59 9.74
N LEU A 21 -3.81 -3.38 8.43
CA LEU A 21 -4.25 -2.09 7.90
C LEU A 21 -5.65 -1.70 8.41
N HIS A 22 -6.59 -2.64 8.48
CA HIS A 22 -7.93 -2.34 9.01
C HIS A 22 -7.89 -1.93 10.50
N HIS A 23 -7.03 -2.57 11.31
CA HIS A 23 -6.84 -2.16 12.71
C HIS A 23 -6.26 -0.74 12.82
N LEU A 24 -5.24 -0.40 12.01
CA LEU A 24 -4.69 0.96 11.97
C LEU A 24 -5.75 2.00 11.56
N LEU A 25 -6.52 1.72 10.51
CA LEU A 25 -7.56 2.64 10.02
C LEU A 25 -8.71 2.80 11.01
N ALA A 26 -8.94 1.81 11.88
CA ALA A 26 -9.90 1.88 12.98
C ALA A 26 -9.34 2.60 14.23
N GLY A 27 -8.16 3.23 14.14
CA GLY A 27 -7.52 3.95 15.24
C GLY A 27 -6.76 3.07 16.23
N GLY A 28 -6.52 1.80 15.88
CA GLY A 28 -5.67 0.89 16.64
C GLY A 28 -4.18 1.08 16.35
N GLU A 29 -3.37 0.21 16.95
CA GLU A 29 -1.92 0.15 16.76
C GLU A 29 -1.52 -1.25 16.28
N VAL A 30 -0.52 -1.33 15.39
CA VAL A 30 0.00 -2.61 14.89
C VAL A 30 1.51 -2.62 14.86
N GLU A 31 2.10 -3.79 15.14
CA GLU A 31 3.53 -4.06 14.95
C GLU A 31 3.71 -5.02 13.76
N VAL A 32 4.62 -4.67 12.84
CA VAL A 32 4.93 -5.51 11.68
C VAL A 32 6.40 -5.91 11.71
N ARG A 33 6.67 -7.22 11.61
CA ARG A 33 8.03 -7.78 11.60
C ARG A 33 8.29 -8.58 10.34
N VAL A 34 9.37 -8.23 9.63
CA VAL A 34 9.85 -9.00 8.47
C VAL A 34 10.55 -10.27 8.94
N THR A 35 9.91 -11.42 8.75
CA THR A 35 10.45 -12.73 9.14
C THR A 35 11.46 -13.27 8.13
N ARG A 36 11.30 -12.93 6.84
CA ARG A 36 12.21 -13.30 5.76
C ARG A 36 12.39 -12.13 4.81
N ARG A 37 13.65 -11.82 4.47
CA ARG A 37 13.95 -10.78 3.49
C ARG A 37 13.52 -11.21 2.09
N GLY A 38 12.81 -10.34 1.39
CA GLY A 38 12.57 -10.45 -0.05
C GLY A 38 13.78 -9.98 -0.86
N HIS A 39 13.64 -9.95 -2.18
CA HIS A 39 14.67 -9.43 -3.08
C HIS A 39 14.88 -7.93 -2.85
N SER A 40 16.01 -7.55 -2.28
CA SER A 40 16.32 -6.17 -1.86
C SER A 40 16.14 -5.14 -2.97
N ARG A 41 16.59 -5.47 -4.18
CA ARG A 41 16.44 -4.60 -5.36
C ARG A 41 14.97 -4.35 -5.70
N LEU A 42 14.14 -5.40 -5.76
CA LEU A 42 12.71 -5.24 -6.04
C LEU A 42 12.01 -4.44 -4.93
N VAL A 43 12.36 -4.66 -3.66
CA VAL A 43 11.82 -3.88 -2.55
C VAL A 43 12.19 -2.40 -2.69
N GLN A 44 13.42 -2.09 -3.11
CA GLN A 44 13.85 -0.71 -3.34
C GLN A 44 13.13 -0.08 -4.53
N GLU A 45 12.99 -0.80 -5.64
CA GLU A 45 12.26 -0.33 -6.82
C GLU A 45 10.78 -0.05 -6.49
N LEU A 46 10.13 -0.92 -5.71
CA LEU A 46 8.74 -0.71 -5.27
C LEU A 46 8.61 0.51 -4.36
N ARG A 47 9.56 0.74 -3.45
CA ARG A 47 9.57 1.95 -2.60
C ARG A 47 9.69 3.21 -3.42
N GLN A 48 10.62 3.25 -4.37
CA GLN A 48 10.82 4.41 -5.23
C GLN A 48 9.54 4.74 -6.03
N ARG A 49 8.86 3.73 -6.58
CA ARG A 49 7.60 3.93 -7.30
C ARG A 49 6.50 4.55 -6.43
N VAL A 50 6.41 4.16 -5.16
CA VAL A 50 5.44 4.73 -4.22
C VAL A 50 5.77 6.19 -3.93
N GLU A 51 7.04 6.51 -3.70
CA GLU A 51 7.49 7.90 -3.47
C GLU A 51 7.21 8.79 -4.69
N ASP A 52 7.52 8.29 -5.90
CA ASP A 52 7.31 9.03 -7.15
C ASP A 52 5.82 9.27 -7.40
N ALA A 53 4.98 8.23 -7.26
CA ALA A 53 3.54 8.34 -7.42
C ALA A 53 2.92 9.29 -6.39
N THR A 54 3.38 9.25 -5.14
CA THR A 54 2.91 10.16 -4.09
C THR A 54 3.26 11.61 -4.41
N ARG A 55 4.47 11.85 -4.92
CA ARG A 55 4.91 13.19 -5.35
C ARG A 55 4.08 13.71 -6.51
N GLU A 56 3.85 12.87 -7.52
CA GLU A 56 3.04 13.22 -8.69
C GLU A 56 1.60 13.56 -8.30
N VAL A 57 0.97 12.73 -7.46
CA VAL A 57 -0.39 13.00 -6.96
C VAL A 57 -0.46 14.32 -6.18
N ASN A 58 0.50 14.58 -5.30
CA ASN A 58 0.54 15.83 -4.53
C ASN A 58 0.75 17.05 -5.45
N GLU A 59 1.56 16.91 -6.50
CA GLU A 59 1.77 17.98 -7.49
C GLU A 59 0.50 18.24 -8.31
N LEU A 60 -0.20 17.18 -8.74
CA LEU A 60 -1.50 17.28 -9.40
C LEU A 60 -2.54 17.96 -8.51
N GLN A 61 -2.61 17.60 -7.22
CA GLN A 61 -3.52 18.24 -6.25
C GLN A 61 -3.20 19.73 -6.07
N ARG A 62 -1.91 20.10 -6.00
CA ARG A 62 -1.46 21.50 -5.89
C ARG A 62 -1.87 22.30 -7.13
N VAL A 63 -1.69 21.74 -8.33
CA VAL A 63 -2.06 22.40 -9.59
C VAL A 63 -3.58 22.49 -9.77
N ALA A 64 -4.32 21.49 -9.31
CA ALA A 64 -5.77 21.46 -9.36
C ALA A 64 -6.47 22.38 -8.33
N GLY A 65 -5.72 23.00 -7.40
CA GLY A 65 -6.28 23.84 -6.34
C GLY A 65 -7.15 23.07 -5.33
N CYS A 66 -7.12 21.73 -5.36
CA CYS A 66 -7.87 20.89 -4.44
C CYS A 66 -6.99 20.56 -3.23
N THR A 67 -7.19 21.28 -2.12
CA THR A 67 -6.70 20.87 -0.81
C THR A 67 -7.55 19.70 -0.31
N LEU A 68 -7.14 18.47 -0.61
CA LEU A 68 -7.59 17.31 0.17
C LEU A 68 -6.91 17.38 1.54
N SER A 69 -7.46 18.21 2.42
CA SER A 69 -7.17 18.19 3.85
C SER A 69 -7.77 16.89 4.39
N THR A 70 -7.00 15.81 4.30
CA THR A 70 -7.31 14.59 5.03
C THR A 70 -6.91 14.88 6.48
N THR A 71 -7.89 15.38 7.24
CA THR A 71 -7.74 15.52 8.69
C THR A 71 -7.67 14.12 9.28
N VAL A 72 -6.50 13.80 9.84
CA VAL A 72 -6.26 12.62 10.68
C VAL A 72 -6.96 12.82 12.02
#